data_AF-A0A4V3H0L4-F1
#
_entry.id   AF-A0A4V3H0L4-F1
#
_cell.length_a   1.000
_cell.length_b   1.000
_cell.length_c   1.000
_cell.angle_alpha   90.00
_cell.angle_beta   90.00
_cell.angle_gamma   90.00
#
_symmetry.space_group_name_H-M   'P 1'
#
loop_
_entity.id
_entity.type
_entity.pdbx_description
1 polymer ?
#
loop_
_entity_poly.entity_id
_entity_poly.type
_entity_poly.pdbx_seq_one_letter_code
_entity_poly.pdbx_strand_id
1 'polypeptide(L)'
;MPRKAHDRARHEEVCLQQTVSTNEAGRESSVTSFQAGAELVGSEAGLTYDDFIFSSRRRGCLTRGPRFSLAKGAHLIKVQGENFGLSGLEDSFLEISDSAGRSRYKQSLLAGICHDQKTLASFIYVSPENEEGLEVCISVPESANIRIDSVKIHQARYMHDFAILNKSYRKDLPWTVALYRSWCRFTEIKHPFYIVVPENDLSIFIDAFTTELNHGRISYIPNILSEEWVLASANIEPTPEMSGWHIQQLIKLCFSKIKIAANYLTMDSTMLFTKKFDYSSLLHDGSIYTAAAPTSKNDFFDRLRNTNEDGWLDGKIVNISESFNRICTVMENHTESTNAYISCTGMFNSDLSAELDAFAHSRGVNGFVGLIQIAPYEFAWYGEFVYSQHRSRFIPHDPHLMTLAQSSEQAELIDRCEFNTHNHHFGLMLQLPAADLCDPERLYNAIAEGRLR
;
A
#
# COMPACT_ATOMS: atom_id res chain seq x y z
N MET A 1 -24.94 -11.85 58.70
CA MET A 1 -24.33 -13.20 58.61
C MET A 1 -24.64 -13.79 57.23
N PRO A 2 -23.70 -14.43 56.52
CA PRO A 2 -22.28 -14.13 56.39
C PRO A 2 -21.87 -13.73 54.95
N ARG A 3 -20.75 -13.01 54.88
CA ARG A 3 -19.97 -12.65 53.70
C ARG A 3 -19.52 -13.92 52.96
N LYS A 4 -19.73 -13.98 51.63
CA LYS A 4 -18.97 -14.91 50.78
C LYS A 4 -17.69 -14.22 50.34
N ALA A 5 -16.57 -14.80 50.77
CA ALA A 5 -15.22 -14.39 50.43
C ALA A 5 -14.99 -14.59 48.93
N HIS A 6 -14.42 -13.58 48.28
CA HIS A 6 -13.80 -13.72 46.97
C HIS A 6 -12.51 -14.55 47.13
N ASP A 7 -12.49 -15.70 46.48
CA ASP A 7 -11.30 -16.51 46.29
C ASP A 7 -10.24 -15.68 45.55
N ARG A 8 -9.11 -15.47 46.24
CA ARG A 8 -7.86 -15.03 45.63
C ARG A 8 -7.36 -16.17 44.76
N ALA A 9 -7.49 -16.03 43.44
CA ALA A 9 -6.74 -16.82 42.49
C ALA A 9 -5.24 -16.61 42.77
N ARG A 10 -4.57 -17.70 43.17
CA ARG A 10 -3.12 -17.76 43.27
C ARG A 10 -2.56 -17.67 41.86
N HIS A 11 -1.85 -16.59 41.55
CA HIS A 11 -0.88 -16.59 40.46
C HIS A 11 0.21 -17.59 40.86
N GLU A 12 0.17 -18.78 40.26
CA GLU A 12 1.33 -19.66 40.22
C GLU A 12 2.39 -18.96 39.36
N GLU A 13 3.40 -18.40 40.03
CA GLU A 13 4.68 -18.07 39.43
C GLU A 13 5.29 -19.37 38.90
N VAL A 14 5.02 -19.69 37.64
CA VAL A 14 5.77 -20.71 36.92
C VAL A 14 7.19 -20.19 36.80
N CYS A 15 8.08 -20.72 37.63
CA CYS A 15 9.51 -20.47 37.61
C CYS A 15 10.10 -21.12 36.35
N LEU A 16 9.91 -20.48 35.20
CA LEU A 16 10.58 -20.81 33.95
C LEU A 16 12.08 -20.51 34.11
N GLN A 17 12.91 -21.53 33.91
CA GLN A 17 14.36 -21.39 33.93
C GLN A 17 14.80 -20.38 32.88
N GLN A 18 15.20 -19.19 33.32
CA GLN A 18 15.79 -18.15 32.48
C GLN A 18 17.27 -18.48 32.27
N THR A 19 17.63 -18.90 31.06
CA THR A 19 19.03 -18.97 30.62
C THR A 19 19.36 -17.71 29.84
N VAL A 20 20.12 -16.80 30.47
CA VAL A 20 20.76 -15.69 29.76
C VAL A 20 22.05 -16.24 29.14
N SER A 21 22.00 -16.65 27.87
CA SER A 21 23.20 -17.08 27.14
C SER A 21 23.94 -15.86 26.58
N THR A 22 25.26 -15.81 26.79
CA THR A 22 26.13 -14.79 26.20
C THR A 22 26.38 -15.08 24.71
N ASN A 23 26.29 -14.03 23.90
CA ASN A 23 26.29 -14.04 22.43
C ASN A 23 27.55 -14.68 21.80
N GLU A 24 27.40 -15.86 21.20
CA GLU A 24 28.28 -16.32 20.12
C GLU A 24 27.49 -16.28 18.81
N ALA A 25 28.11 -15.80 17.73
CA ALA A 25 27.43 -15.72 16.44
C ALA A 25 26.98 -17.11 15.97
N GLY A 26 25.74 -17.20 15.47
CA GLY A 26 25.17 -18.46 14.98
C GLY A 26 26.01 -19.08 13.85
N ARG A 27 26.02 -20.42 13.76
CA ARG A 27 26.64 -21.15 12.64
C ARG A 27 25.96 -20.76 11.32
N GLU A 28 26.74 -20.73 10.23
CA GLU A 28 26.19 -20.52 8.89
C GLU A 28 25.15 -21.60 8.55
N SER A 29 24.01 -21.16 8.07
CA SER A 29 22.89 -22.02 7.72
C SER A 29 22.39 -21.72 6.32
N SER A 30 22.07 -22.76 5.56
CA SER A 30 21.38 -22.66 4.26
C SER A 30 19.87 -22.42 4.42
N VAL A 31 19.41 -22.29 5.67
CA VAL A 31 18.00 -22.30 6.03
C VAL A 31 17.32 -20.99 5.62
N THR A 32 16.21 -21.13 4.91
CA THR A 32 15.34 -20.06 4.41
C THR A 32 14.26 -19.66 5.44
N SER A 33 14.30 -20.20 6.65
CA SER A 33 13.31 -19.96 7.70
C SER A 33 13.85 -20.33 9.08
N PHE A 34 13.94 -19.36 10.00
CA PHE A 34 14.43 -19.59 11.36
C PHE A 34 13.31 -19.55 12.38
N GLN A 35 13.16 -20.60 13.21
CA GLN A 35 12.17 -20.62 14.30
C GLN A 35 12.70 -19.94 15.57
N ALA A 36 11.82 -19.17 16.22
CA ALA A 36 12.12 -18.53 17.48
C ALA A 36 12.21 -19.58 18.58
N GLY A 37 13.23 -19.50 19.45
CA GLY A 37 13.51 -20.51 20.48
C GLY A 37 14.54 -21.57 20.07
N ALA A 38 14.43 -22.14 18.88
CA ALA A 38 15.31 -23.22 18.42
C ALA A 38 16.61 -22.74 17.74
N GLU A 39 16.50 -21.71 16.89
CA GLU A 39 17.59 -21.31 15.98
C GLU A 39 18.01 -19.84 16.15
N LEU A 40 17.22 -19.07 16.90
CA LEU A 40 17.40 -17.62 17.09
C LEU A 40 18.26 -17.35 18.34
N VAL A 41 19.46 -16.81 18.13
CA VAL A 41 20.51 -16.71 19.13
C VAL A 41 20.49 -15.34 19.80
N GLY A 42 20.09 -15.32 21.07
CA GLY A 42 20.24 -14.17 21.96
C GLY A 42 19.05 -13.21 21.94
N SER A 43 18.55 -12.90 23.13
CA SER A 43 17.57 -11.84 23.37
C SER A 43 18.06 -10.96 24.52
N GLU A 44 18.23 -9.67 24.26
CA GLU A 44 18.52 -8.67 25.30
C GLU A 44 17.22 -8.11 25.91
N ALA A 45 16.14 -8.18 25.12
CA ALA A 45 14.88 -7.50 25.34
C ALA A 45 13.66 -8.44 25.40
N GLY A 46 13.87 -9.75 25.43
CA GLY A 46 12.80 -10.74 25.35
C GLY A 46 12.98 -11.96 26.25
N LEU A 47 11.85 -12.63 26.46
CA LEU A 47 11.74 -13.93 27.10
C LEU A 47 11.66 -14.99 26.00
N THR A 48 12.61 -15.92 26.00
CA THR A 48 12.66 -17.03 25.03
C THR A 48 11.84 -18.21 25.54
N TYR A 49 11.01 -18.75 24.66
CA TYR A 49 10.24 -19.99 24.82
C TYR A 49 10.62 -20.97 23.71
N ASP A 50 10.14 -22.22 23.79
CA ASP A 50 10.52 -23.29 22.85
C ASP A 50 10.27 -22.92 21.38
N ASP A 51 9.13 -22.26 21.09
CA ASP A 51 8.68 -21.95 19.73
C ASP A 51 8.54 -20.44 19.44
N PHE A 52 8.84 -19.56 20.41
CA PHE A 52 8.70 -18.11 20.24
C PHE A 52 9.58 -17.28 21.17
N ILE A 53 9.75 -15.99 20.84
CA ILE A 53 10.36 -14.98 21.71
C ILE A 53 9.34 -13.87 21.95
N PHE A 54 9.16 -13.48 23.21
CA PHE A 54 8.21 -12.45 23.62
C PHE A 54 8.95 -11.22 24.18
N SER A 55 8.56 -10.00 23.80
CA SER A 55 9.19 -8.78 24.33
C SER A 55 8.96 -8.61 25.84
N SER A 56 10.04 -8.41 26.60
CA SER A 56 10.01 -8.34 28.07
C SER A 56 9.86 -6.92 28.62
N ARG A 57 9.29 -5.99 27.82
CA ARG A 57 9.23 -4.54 28.11
C ARG A 57 10.59 -3.89 28.39
N ARG A 58 11.63 -4.37 27.71
CA ARG A 58 12.98 -3.80 27.75
C ARG A 58 13.33 -3.33 26.35
N ARG A 59 14.11 -2.27 26.25
CA ARG A 59 14.69 -1.85 24.97
C ARG A 59 15.90 -2.72 24.65
N GLY A 60 16.04 -3.15 23.41
CA GLY A 60 17.22 -3.91 22.96
C GLY A 60 16.94 -4.76 21.72
N CYS A 61 17.91 -5.61 21.34
CA CYS A 61 17.67 -6.61 20.31
C CYS A 61 16.78 -7.73 20.90
N LEU A 62 15.58 -7.88 20.36
CA LEU A 62 14.64 -8.92 20.72
C LEU A 62 15.11 -10.28 20.20
N THR A 63 15.69 -10.32 19.01
CA THR A 63 16.23 -11.57 18.45
C THR A 63 17.33 -11.30 17.43
N ARG A 64 18.36 -12.17 17.41
CA ARG A 64 19.33 -12.26 16.30
C ARG A 64 19.25 -13.63 15.63
N GLY A 65 19.06 -13.61 14.32
CA GLY A 65 19.08 -14.81 13.47
C GLY A 65 20.44 -15.49 13.44
N PRO A 66 20.49 -16.77 13.05
CA PRO A 66 21.76 -17.36 12.64
C PRO A 66 22.27 -16.66 11.38
N ARG A 67 23.56 -16.86 11.08
CA ARG A 67 24.13 -16.31 9.84
C ARG A 67 23.63 -17.07 8.62
N PHE A 68 23.31 -16.33 7.55
CA PHE A 68 22.82 -16.89 6.30
C PHE A 68 23.46 -16.21 5.09
N SER A 69 23.30 -16.85 3.93
CA SER A 69 23.77 -16.31 2.65
C SER A 69 22.56 -16.03 1.75
N LEU A 70 22.64 -14.95 0.98
CA LEU A 70 21.64 -14.60 -0.02
C LEU A 70 22.28 -14.50 -1.39
N ALA A 71 21.63 -15.11 -2.39
CA ALA A 71 21.99 -14.89 -3.77
C ALA A 71 21.65 -13.45 -4.20
N LYS A 72 22.32 -12.95 -5.23
CA LYS A 72 21.98 -11.68 -5.87
C LYS A 72 20.50 -11.65 -6.26
N GLY A 73 19.78 -10.60 -5.86
CA GLY A 73 18.39 -10.40 -6.21
C GLY A 73 17.53 -9.87 -5.07
N ALA A 74 16.21 -9.92 -5.26
CA ALA A 74 15.24 -9.49 -4.27
C ALA A 74 14.74 -10.67 -3.43
N HIS A 75 14.62 -10.46 -2.13
CA HIS A 75 14.22 -11.44 -1.13
C HIS A 75 13.12 -10.88 -0.25
N LEU A 76 12.03 -11.64 -0.11
CA LEU A 76 10.97 -11.35 0.83
C LEU A 76 11.32 -11.93 2.20
N ILE A 77 11.44 -11.03 3.17
CA ILE A 77 11.65 -11.35 4.57
C ILE A 77 10.31 -11.20 5.28
N LYS A 78 9.80 -12.27 5.87
CA LYS A 78 8.58 -12.28 6.68
C LYS A 78 8.92 -12.56 8.12
N VAL A 79 8.62 -11.62 9.00
CA VAL A 79 8.67 -11.80 10.45
C VAL A 79 7.31 -12.35 10.87
N GLN A 80 7.26 -13.63 11.22
CA GLN A 80 6.08 -14.26 11.77
C GLN A 80 5.97 -13.99 13.26
N GLY A 81 4.76 -13.71 13.72
CA GLY A 81 4.53 -13.28 15.07
C GLY A 81 3.18 -12.64 15.26
N GLU A 82 3.00 -12.05 16.44
CA GLU A 82 1.78 -11.39 16.84
C GLU A 82 2.11 -10.12 17.61
N ASN A 83 1.38 -9.04 17.33
CA ASN A 83 1.47 -7.82 18.09
C ASN A 83 0.27 -7.72 19.05
N PHE A 84 0.54 -7.68 20.35
CA PHE A 84 -0.49 -7.58 21.39
C PHE A 84 -0.79 -6.13 21.82
N GLY A 85 -0.22 -5.13 21.13
CA GLY A 85 -0.56 -3.73 21.36
C GLY A 85 -0.07 -2.81 20.23
N LEU A 86 -0.83 -1.77 19.88
CA LEU A 86 -0.43 -0.88 18.78
C LEU A 86 0.84 -0.05 19.07
N SER A 87 1.28 0.04 20.32
CA SER A 87 2.46 0.81 20.74
C SER A 87 3.77 0.06 20.52
N GLY A 88 4.81 0.80 20.13
CA GLY A 88 6.20 0.34 20.11
C GLY A 88 6.65 -0.27 18.78
N LEU A 89 5.77 -0.39 17.77
CA LEU A 89 6.20 -0.83 16.42
C LEU A 89 6.91 0.28 15.64
N GLU A 90 6.54 1.54 15.91
CA GLU A 90 7.14 2.76 15.35
C GLU A 90 8.66 2.81 15.57
N ASP A 91 9.10 2.40 16.75
CA ASP A 91 10.50 2.36 17.18
C ASP A 91 11.10 0.94 17.18
N SER A 92 10.36 -0.04 16.65
CA SER A 92 10.89 -1.39 16.42
C SER A 92 11.47 -1.48 15.01
N PHE A 93 12.64 -2.09 14.87
CA PHE A 93 13.34 -2.19 13.59
C PHE A 93 13.79 -3.60 13.29
N LEU A 94 13.60 -4.03 12.04
CA LEU A 94 14.37 -5.11 11.45
C LEU A 94 15.64 -4.53 10.84
N GLU A 95 16.78 -5.13 11.17
CA GLU A 95 18.09 -4.78 10.63
C GLU A 95 18.76 -6.03 10.06
N ILE A 96 19.33 -5.91 8.86
CA ILE A 96 20.19 -6.93 8.27
C ILE A 96 21.61 -6.38 8.29
N SER A 97 22.52 -7.11 8.91
CA SER A 97 23.92 -6.74 9.04
C SER A 97 24.83 -7.79 8.43
N ASP A 98 26.01 -7.36 7.97
CA ASP A 98 27.04 -8.30 7.48
C ASP A 98 27.84 -8.93 8.64
N SER A 99 28.78 -9.82 8.29
CA SER A 99 29.63 -10.52 9.26
C SER A 99 30.54 -9.59 10.09
N ALA A 100 30.77 -8.36 9.62
CA ALA A 100 31.50 -7.32 10.35
C ALA A 100 30.57 -6.45 11.23
N GLY A 101 29.27 -6.75 11.28
CA GLY A 101 28.26 -6.00 12.02
C GLY A 101 27.86 -4.68 11.35
N ARG A 102 28.20 -4.47 10.07
CA ARG A 102 27.79 -3.27 9.34
C ARG A 102 26.36 -3.43 8.85
N SER A 103 25.53 -2.44 9.15
CA SER A 103 24.15 -2.37 8.68
C SER A 103 24.11 -2.35 7.15
N ARG A 104 23.36 -3.29 6.56
CA ARG A 104 23.08 -3.36 5.12
C ARG A 104 21.67 -2.91 4.79
N TYR A 105 20.74 -3.15 5.70
CA TYR A 105 19.34 -2.80 5.57
C TYR A 105 18.76 -2.55 6.94
N LYS A 106 17.92 -1.53 7.06
CA LYS A 106 17.21 -1.22 8.29
C LYS A 106 15.84 -0.67 7.97
N GLN A 107 14.81 -1.23 8.59
CA GLN A 107 13.43 -0.91 8.30
C GLN A 107 12.56 -1.00 9.56
N SER A 108 11.70 -0.01 9.77
CA SER A 108 10.73 -0.04 10.88
C SER A 108 9.73 -1.18 10.69
N LEU A 109 9.38 -1.89 11.78
CA LEU A 109 8.36 -2.93 11.76
C LEU A 109 6.97 -2.39 11.42
N LEU A 110 6.67 -1.15 11.81
CA LEU A 110 5.42 -0.47 11.47
C LEU A 110 5.18 -0.42 9.95
N ALA A 111 6.24 -0.13 9.19
CA ALA A 111 6.16 -0.02 7.74
C ALA A 111 6.01 -1.37 7.01
N GLY A 112 6.21 -2.48 7.72
CA GLY A 112 6.12 -3.82 7.15
C GLY A 112 4.84 -4.56 7.52
N ILE A 113 3.92 -3.97 8.28
CA ILE A 113 2.76 -4.67 8.84
C ILE A 113 2.04 -5.48 7.74
N CYS A 114 1.78 -6.74 8.05
CA CYS A 114 1.06 -7.67 7.18
C CYS A 114 -0.30 -7.99 7.79
N HIS A 115 -1.30 -8.21 6.93
CA HIS A 115 -2.68 -8.47 7.35
C HIS A 115 -2.98 -9.93 7.73
N ASP A 116 -2.04 -10.85 7.48
CA ASP A 116 -2.24 -12.21 7.97
C ASP A 116 -1.94 -12.25 9.47
N GLN A 117 -2.83 -12.88 10.25
CA GLN A 117 -2.77 -12.94 11.72
C GLN A 117 -1.47 -13.55 12.28
N LYS A 118 -0.57 -14.03 11.41
CA LYS A 118 0.65 -14.73 11.75
C LYS A 118 1.91 -14.00 11.28
N THR A 119 1.79 -12.84 10.64
CA THR A 119 2.92 -12.10 10.08
C THR A 119 2.92 -10.71 10.67
N LEU A 120 3.87 -10.48 11.57
CA LEU A 120 4.11 -9.19 12.20
C LEU A 120 4.55 -8.15 11.17
N ALA A 121 5.49 -8.53 10.30
CA ALA A 121 6.00 -7.64 9.27
C ALA A 121 6.55 -8.40 8.04
N SER A 122 6.57 -7.74 6.89
CA SER A 122 7.10 -8.24 5.62
C SER A 122 7.83 -7.13 4.86
N PHE A 123 8.98 -7.46 4.27
CA PHE A 123 9.82 -6.50 3.55
C PHE A 123 10.54 -7.12 2.37
N ILE A 124 10.91 -6.30 1.38
CA ILE A 124 11.83 -6.70 0.31
C ILE A 124 13.23 -6.19 0.60
N TYR A 125 14.16 -7.11 0.80
CA TYR A 125 15.59 -6.84 0.79
C TYR A 125 16.15 -7.09 -0.61
N VAL A 126 16.92 -6.13 -1.15
CA VAL A 126 17.55 -6.26 -2.47
C VAL A 126 19.05 -6.41 -2.28
N SER A 127 19.56 -7.61 -2.50
CA SER A 127 20.98 -7.90 -2.46
C SER A 127 21.61 -7.62 -3.84
N PRO A 128 22.58 -6.70 -3.95
CA PRO A 128 23.18 -6.31 -5.24
C PRO A 128 24.13 -7.38 -5.80
N GLU A 129 24.63 -8.26 -4.94
CA GLU A 129 25.61 -9.31 -5.22
C GLU A 129 25.27 -10.57 -4.41
N ASN A 130 26.06 -11.64 -4.53
CA ASN A 130 25.90 -12.76 -3.61
C ASN A 130 26.53 -12.36 -2.26
N GLU A 131 25.73 -12.35 -1.20
CA GLU A 131 26.16 -11.95 0.14
C GLU A 131 26.19 -13.16 1.08
N GLU A 132 27.22 -13.25 1.90
CA GLU A 132 27.43 -14.33 2.87
C GLU A 132 27.58 -13.75 4.29
N GLY A 133 27.22 -14.56 5.29
CA GLY A 133 27.36 -14.18 6.69
C GLY A 133 26.43 -13.05 7.14
N LEU A 134 25.28 -12.90 6.48
CA LEU A 134 24.25 -11.94 6.87
C LEU A 134 23.54 -12.38 8.14
N GLU A 135 23.11 -11.43 8.97
CA GLU A 135 22.37 -11.66 10.21
C GLU A 135 21.15 -10.74 10.26
N VAL A 136 19.98 -11.27 10.64
CA VAL A 136 18.78 -10.45 10.92
C VAL A 136 18.74 -10.16 12.42
N CYS A 137 18.76 -8.90 12.85
CA CYS A 137 18.37 -8.49 14.20
C CYS A 137 17.02 -7.78 14.16
N ILE A 138 16.16 -8.10 15.12
CA ILE A 138 14.94 -7.33 15.37
C ILE A 138 15.11 -6.63 16.70
N SER A 139 15.04 -5.31 16.68
CA SER A 139 15.16 -4.45 17.87
C SER A 139 13.81 -3.85 18.23
N VAL A 140 13.57 -3.67 19.54
CA VAL A 140 12.30 -3.18 20.08
C VAL A 140 12.52 -2.13 21.17
N PRO A 141 11.60 -1.17 21.34
CA PRO A 141 11.54 -0.26 22.49
C PRO A 141 10.93 -0.94 23.72
N GLU A 142 10.99 -0.28 24.88
CA GLU A 142 10.38 -0.77 26.13
C GLU A 142 8.85 -0.93 26.04
N SER A 143 8.20 -0.13 25.20
CA SER A 143 6.74 -0.14 24.99
C SER A 143 6.26 -1.29 24.11
N ALA A 144 7.15 -1.99 23.41
CA ALA A 144 6.75 -3.04 22.48
C ALA A 144 6.16 -4.25 23.20
N ASN A 145 5.06 -4.75 22.66
CA ASN A 145 4.34 -5.93 23.15
C ASN A 145 4.18 -6.95 22.03
N ILE A 146 5.30 -7.53 21.58
CA ILE A 146 5.34 -8.37 20.38
C ILE A 146 5.85 -9.77 20.71
N ARG A 147 5.27 -10.77 20.04
CA ARG A 147 5.76 -12.14 19.95
C ARG A 147 6.34 -12.35 18.56
N ILE A 148 7.51 -12.96 18.48
CA ILE A 148 8.13 -13.42 17.24
C ILE A 148 8.15 -14.95 17.27
N ASP A 149 7.57 -15.56 16.23
CA ASP A 149 7.47 -17.00 16.06
C ASP A 149 8.55 -17.52 15.09
N SER A 150 8.81 -16.79 13.99
CA SER A 150 9.87 -17.15 13.05
C SER A 150 10.26 -15.99 12.13
N VAL A 151 11.40 -16.09 11.45
CA VAL A 151 11.78 -15.22 10.34
C VAL A 151 11.97 -16.07 9.09
N LYS A 152 11.20 -15.79 8.03
CA LYS A 152 11.23 -16.51 6.76
C LYS A 152 11.82 -15.64 5.67
N ILE A 153 12.75 -16.18 4.91
CA ILE A 153 13.44 -15.48 3.82
C ILE A 153 13.33 -16.33 2.57
N HIS A 154 12.76 -15.77 1.50
CA HIS A 154 12.70 -16.46 0.21
C HIS A 154 12.84 -15.44 -0.92
N GLN A 155 13.37 -15.91 -2.05
CA GLN A 155 13.55 -15.08 -3.22
C GLN A 155 12.17 -14.65 -3.75
N ALA A 156 11.96 -13.34 -3.86
CA ALA A 156 10.72 -12.75 -4.36
C ALA A 156 10.99 -11.32 -4.82
N ARG A 157 10.37 -10.92 -5.93
CA ARG A 157 10.52 -9.56 -6.47
C ARG A 157 9.63 -8.54 -5.75
N TYR A 158 8.50 -9.00 -5.22
CA TYR A 158 7.46 -8.18 -4.58
C TYR A 158 6.91 -8.89 -3.35
N MET A 159 6.32 -8.13 -2.42
CA MET A 159 5.66 -8.70 -1.23
C MET A 159 4.35 -9.40 -1.60
N HIS A 160 3.64 -8.85 -2.61
CA HIS A 160 2.33 -9.30 -3.06
C HIS A 160 2.24 -9.30 -4.59
N ASP A 161 1.37 -10.14 -5.14
CA ASP A 161 1.05 -10.09 -6.59
C ASP A 161 0.15 -8.90 -6.93
N PHE A 162 -0.74 -8.54 -6.00
CA PHE A 162 -1.70 -7.46 -6.12
C PHE A 162 -1.92 -6.74 -4.79
N ALA A 163 -2.10 -5.42 -4.82
CA ALA A 163 -2.51 -4.60 -3.68
C ALA A 163 -3.50 -3.51 -4.09
N ILE A 164 -4.25 -2.99 -3.13
CA ILE A 164 -5.01 -1.74 -3.30
C ILE A 164 -4.26 -0.61 -2.61
N LEU A 165 -4.20 0.55 -3.27
CA LEU A 165 -3.64 1.77 -2.73
C LEU A 165 -4.69 2.87 -2.67
N ASN A 166 -4.98 3.37 -1.48
CA ASN A 166 -5.74 4.59 -1.27
C ASN A 166 -4.82 5.70 -0.77
N LYS A 167 -4.68 6.77 -1.56
CA LYS A 167 -3.97 7.98 -1.14
C LYS A 167 -5.02 8.97 -0.60
N SER A 168 -4.94 9.32 0.68
CA SER A 168 -5.98 10.07 1.39
C SER A 168 -5.42 11.22 2.21
N TYR A 169 -6.29 12.12 2.66
CA TYR A 169 -5.97 13.18 3.63
C TYR A 169 -6.96 13.16 4.79
N ARG A 170 -6.66 13.88 5.89
CA ARG A 170 -7.58 14.02 7.05
C ARG A 170 -9.02 14.34 6.68
N LYS A 171 -9.23 15.26 5.74
CA LYS A 171 -10.58 15.67 5.31
C LYS A 171 -11.39 14.54 4.68
N ASP A 172 -10.70 13.55 4.10
CA ASP A 172 -11.30 12.41 3.40
C ASP A 172 -11.42 11.18 4.31
N LEU A 173 -11.04 11.28 5.60
CA LEU A 173 -11.07 10.16 6.55
C LEU A 173 -12.43 9.44 6.61
N PRO A 174 -13.59 10.13 6.70
CA PRO A 174 -14.89 9.45 6.70
C PRO A 174 -15.13 8.62 5.43
N TRP A 175 -14.73 9.15 4.28
CA TRP A 175 -14.80 8.47 2.99
C TRP A 175 -13.87 7.25 2.93
N THR A 176 -12.63 7.40 3.38
CA THR A 176 -11.66 6.30 3.45
C THR A 176 -12.10 5.16 4.37
N VAL A 177 -12.73 5.48 5.52
CA VAL A 177 -13.32 4.47 6.40
C VAL A 177 -14.46 3.72 5.69
N ALA A 178 -15.36 4.44 5.02
CA ALA A 178 -16.45 3.83 4.25
C ALA A 178 -15.93 2.93 3.11
N LEU A 179 -14.93 3.41 2.36
CA LEU A 179 -14.22 2.65 1.33
C LEU A 179 -13.66 1.35 1.90
N TYR A 180 -12.87 1.42 2.97
CA TYR A 180 -12.24 0.23 3.54
C TYR A 180 -13.27 -0.76 4.08
N ARG A 181 -14.35 -0.30 4.73
CA ARG A 181 -15.44 -1.19 5.16
C ARG A 181 -16.12 -1.88 3.96
N SER A 182 -16.39 -1.13 2.88
CA SER A 182 -16.95 -1.70 1.66
C SER A 182 -16.01 -2.74 1.04
N TRP A 183 -14.70 -2.47 1.07
CA TRP A 183 -13.67 -3.40 0.63
C TRP A 183 -13.67 -4.70 1.47
N CYS A 184 -13.65 -4.59 2.81
CA CYS A 184 -13.74 -5.75 3.70
C CYS A 184 -14.99 -6.62 3.42
N ARG A 185 -16.10 -6.00 3.03
CA ARG A 185 -17.35 -6.69 2.73
C ARG A 185 -17.32 -7.44 1.39
N PHE A 186 -16.68 -6.86 0.38
CA PHE A 186 -16.82 -7.32 -1.00
C PHE A 186 -15.55 -7.93 -1.59
N THR A 187 -14.47 -8.00 -0.84
CA THR A 187 -13.20 -8.54 -1.34
C THR A 187 -12.69 -9.68 -0.46
N GLU A 188 -11.83 -10.52 -1.03
CA GLU A 188 -11.12 -11.54 -0.25
C GLU A 188 -9.92 -10.89 0.46
N ILE A 189 -9.73 -11.22 1.74
CA ILE A 189 -8.66 -10.69 2.63
C ILE A 189 -7.23 -10.91 2.08
N LYS A 190 -7.07 -11.74 1.05
CA LYS A 190 -5.76 -12.02 0.42
C LYS A 190 -5.12 -10.80 -0.26
N HIS A 191 -5.88 -9.73 -0.52
CA HIS A 191 -5.36 -8.51 -1.12
C HIS A 191 -5.07 -7.46 -0.05
N PRO A 192 -3.82 -7.05 0.18
CA PRO A 192 -3.57 -5.99 1.15
C PRO A 192 -4.13 -4.65 0.68
N PHE A 193 -4.63 -3.87 1.64
CA PHE A 193 -5.19 -2.55 1.40
C PHE A 193 -4.31 -1.51 2.10
N TYR A 194 -3.61 -0.72 1.31
CA TYR A 194 -2.72 0.32 1.78
C TYR A 194 -3.42 1.67 1.76
N ILE A 195 -3.27 2.42 2.84
CA ILE A 195 -3.69 3.81 2.97
C ILE A 195 -2.43 4.64 3.16
N VAL A 196 -2.19 5.61 2.27
CA VAL A 196 -1.07 6.54 2.40
C VAL A 196 -1.59 7.93 2.73
N VAL A 197 -1.13 8.48 3.84
CA VAL A 197 -1.55 9.79 4.39
C VAL A 197 -0.32 10.62 4.78
N PRO A 198 -0.42 11.95 4.92
CA PRO A 198 0.68 12.72 5.51
C PRO A 198 1.06 12.18 6.89
N GLU A 199 2.33 12.27 7.28
CA GLU A 199 2.80 11.80 8.60
C GLU A 199 1.98 12.40 9.76
N ASN A 200 1.63 13.69 9.65
CA ASN A 200 0.81 14.41 10.62
C ASN A 200 -0.65 13.91 10.73
N ASP A 201 -1.09 13.05 9.82
CA ASP A 201 -2.41 12.43 9.79
C ASP A 201 -2.39 10.94 10.18
N LEU A 202 -1.22 10.32 10.40
CA LEU A 202 -1.13 8.90 10.76
C LEU A 202 -1.97 8.54 11.99
N SER A 203 -1.82 9.28 13.08
CA SER A 203 -2.48 8.97 14.35
C SER A 203 -4.00 8.99 14.25
N ILE A 204 -4.57 10.01 13.60
CA ILE A 204 -6.03 10.11 13.46
C ILE A 204 -6.62 8.98 12.59
N PHE A 205 -5.88 8.52 11.57
CA PHE A 205 -6.30 7.36 10.77
C PHE A 205 -6.20 6.06 11.59
N ILE A 206 -5.10 5.85 12.33
CA ILE A 206 -4.91 4.68 13.19
C ILE A 206 -6.02 4.62 14.26
N ASP A 207 -6.32 5.74 14.92
CA ASP A 207 -7.35 5.82 15.95
C ASP A 207 -8.75 5.53 15.38
N ALA A 208 -9.06 6.05 14.19
CA ALA A 208 -10.32 5.79 13.51
C ALA A 208 -10.47 4.30 13.19
N PHE A 209 -9.48 3.66 12.56
CA PHE A 209 -9.57 2.23 12.24
C PHE A 209 -9.52 1.33 13.47
N THR A 210 -8.82 1.75 14.54
CA THR A 210 -8.87 1.06 15.83
C THR A 210 -10.28 1.10 16.42
N THR A 211 -10.96 2.24 16.31
CA THR A 211 -12.36 2.39 16.73
C THR A 211 -13.28 1.47 15.92
N GLU A 212 -13.08 1.39 14.60
CA GLU A 212 -13.83 0.47 13.74
C GLU A 212 -13.64 -1.00 14.11
N LEU A 213 -12.39 -1.40 14.40
CA LEU A 213 -12.06 -2.75 14.84
C LEU A 213 -12.72 -3.06 16.19
N ASN A 214 -12.61 -2.16 17.17
CA ASN A 214 -13.20 -2.32 18.51
C ASN A 214 -14.73 -2.42 18.47
N HIS A 215 -15.38 -1.75 17.53
CA HIS A 215 -16.82 -1.86 17.29
C HIS A 215 -17.23 -3.09 16.46
N GLY A 216 -16.26 -3.92 16.01
CA GLY A 216 -16.52 -5.09 15.19
C GLY A 216 -17.06 -4.76 13.79
N ARG A 217 -16.85 -3.53 13.30
CA ARG A 217 -17.29 -3.08 11.98
C ARG A 217 -16.33 -3.51 10.87
N ILE A 218 -15.08 -3.76 11.24
CA ILE A 218 -14.05 -4.38 10.42
C ILE A 218 -13.38 -5.48 11.23
N SER A 219 -12.77 -6.45 10.55
CA SER A 219 -12.05 -7.55 11.21
C SER A 219 -10.55 -7.29 11.34
N TYR A 220 -10.02 -6.32 10.60
CA TYR A 220 -8.60 -5.99 10.51
C TYR A 220 -8.44 -4.49 10.25
N ILE A 221 -7.29 -3.93 10.62
CA ILE A 221 -6.89 -2.55 10.32
C ILE A 221 -6.17 -2.54 8.96
N PRO A 222 -6.38 -1.53 8.08
CA PRO A 222 -5.61 -1.36 6.83
C PRO A 222 -4.14 -1.07 7.07
N ASN A 223 -3.29 -1.26 6.06
CA ASN A 223 -1.87 -0.91 6.14
C ASN A 223 -1.74 0.59 5.98
N ILE A 224 -1.48 1.32 7.06
CA ILE A 224 -1.39 2.78 7.03
C ILE A 224 0.09 3.19 6.95
N LEU A 225 0.46 3.93 5.93
CA LEU A 225 1.81 4.43 5.66
C LEU A 225 1.82 5.96 5.60
N SER A 226 2.94 6.58 5.95
CA SER A 226 3.13 8.02 5.68
C SER A 226 3.58 8.28 4.25
N GLU A 227 3.19 9.42 3.70
CA GLU A 227 3.69 9.95 2.43
C GLU A 227 5.22 10.06 2.44
N GLU A 228 5.75 10.62 3.52
CA GLU A 228 7.16 10.88 3.75
C GLU A 228 7.96 9.58 3.72
N TRP A 229 7.44 8.52 4.35
CA TRP A 229 8.05 7.21 4.30
C TRP A 229 8.04 6.63 2.88
N VAL A 230 6.92 6.69 2.17
CA VAL A 230 6.82 6.19 0.79
C VAL A 230 7.81 6.91 -0.14
N LEU A 231 7.92 8.24 -0.02
CA LEU A 231 8.86 9.06 -0.80
C LEU A 231 10.31 8.69 -0.49
N ALA A 232 10.67 8.62 0.80
CA ALA A 232 12.02 8.24 1.23
C ALA A 232 12.38 6.82 0.78
N SER A 233 11.47 5.86 0.94
CA SER A 233 11.66 4.47 0.50
C SER A 233 11.72 4.33 -1.03
N ALA A 234 11.08 5.22 -1.78
CA ALA A 234 11.19 5.29 -3.23
C ALA A 234 12.45 6.05 -3.70
N ASN A 235 13.24 6.61 -2.78
CA ASN A 235 14.35 7.53 -3.05
C ASN A 235 13.92 8.68 -3.97
N ILE A 236 12.79 9.30 -3.63
CA ILE A 236 12.20 10.43 -4.35
C ILE A 236 12.14 11.63 -3.42
N GLU A 237 12.73 12.74 -3.86
CA GLU A 237 12.63 14.04 -3.19
C GLU A 237 11.72 14.95 -4.02
N PRO A 238 10.51 15.30 -3.51
CA PRO A 238 9.65 16.28 -4.17
C PRO A 238 10.31 17.65 -4.24
N THR A 239 9.95 18.46 -5.25
CA THR A 239 10.41 19.85 -5.29
C THR A 239 9.58 20.72 -4.34
N PRO A 240 10.14 21.82 -3.79
CA PRO A 240 9.43 22.70 -2.87
C PRO A 240 8.13 23.32 -3.42
N GLU A 241 7.99 23.39 -4.74
CA GLU A 241 6.81 23.96 -5.42
C GLU A 241 5.64 22.98 -5.54
N MET A 242 5.86 21.69 -5.26
CA MET A 242 4.82 20.67 -5.35
C MET A 242 3.78 20.84 -4.24
N SER A 243 2.55 21.16 -4.64
CA SER A 243 1.40 21.17 -3.73
C SER A 243 0.96 19.75 -3.35
N GLY A 244 0.08 19.63 -2.34
CA GLY A 244 -0.49 18.33 -1.95
C GLY A 244 -1.13 17.56 -3.12
N TRP A 245 -1.71 18.26 -4.10
CA TRP A 245 -2.24 17.63 -5.31
C TRP A 245 -1.15 16.97 -6.17
N HIS A 246 0.01 17.59 -6.32
CA HIS A 246 1.15 16.99 -7.00
C HIS A 246 1.66 15.77 -6.23
N ILE A 247 1.79 15.89 -4.91
CA ILE A 247 2.27 14.82 -4.04
C ILE A 247 1.33 13.60 -4.11
N GLN A 248 0.01 13.80 -4.15
CA GLN A 248 -0.95 12.71 -4.33
C GLN A 248 -0.65 11.86 -5.57
N GLN A 249 -0.38 12.49 -6.71
CA GLN A 249 -0.08 11.77 -7.96
C GLN A 249 1.30 11.13 -7.93
N LEU A 250 2.27 11.82 -7.32
CA LEU A 250 3.62 11.30 -7.14
C LEU A 250 3.62 10.02 -6.29
N ILE A 251 2.90 9.99 -5.17
CA ILE A 251 2.80 8.82 -4.29
C ILE A 251 2.25 7.59 -5.02
N LYS A 252 1.22 7.78 -5.87
CA LYS A 252 0.65 6.69 -6.67
C LYS A 252 1.68 6.03 -7.59
N LEU A 253 2.61 6.81 -8.14
CA LEU A 253 3.74 6.28 -8.91
C LEU A 253 4.83 5.69 -8.01
N CYS A 254 5.22 6.38 -6.92
CA CYS A 254 6.25 5.94 -5.99
C CYS A 254 5.96 4.57 -5.34
N PHE A 255 4.69 4.22 -5.18
CA PHE A 255 4.28 2.92 -4.66
C PHE A 255 4.85 1.73 -5.47
N SER A 256 5.15 1.92 -6.76
CA SER A 256 5.83 0.88 -7.56
C SER A 256 7.28 0.63 -7.15
N LYS A 257 7.99 1.68 -6.70
CA LYS A 257 9.44 1.63 -6.43
C LYS A 257 9.76 0.92 -5.12
N ILE A 258 8.81 0.88 -4.19
CA ILE A 258 8.96 0.25 -2.87
C ILE A 258 8.67 -1.26 -2.87
N LYS A 259 8.36 -1.85 -4.05
CA LYS A 259 8.19 -3.31 -4.26
C LYS A 259 7.15 -3.99 -3.37
N ILE A 260 6.12 -3.25 -2.95
CA ILE A 260 4.99 -3.82 -2.20
C ILE A 260 4.22 -4.83 -3.06
N ALA A 261 3.81 -4.44 -4.27
CA ALA A 261 3.04 -5.32 -5.14
C ALA A 261 3.51 -5.30 -6.58
N ALA A 262 3.40 -6.43 -7.28
CA ALA A 262 3.67 -6.51 -8.71
C ALA A 262 2.67 -5.67 -9.52
N ASN A 263 1.40 -5.73 -9.12
CA ASN A 263 0.33 -4.88 -9.65
C ASN A 263 -0.41 -4.19 -8.51
N TYR A 264 -0.93 -3.00 -8.74
CA TYR A 264 -1.77 -2.35 -7.74
C TYR A 264 -2.85 -1.49 -8.37
N LEU A 265 -4.00 -1.45 -7.71
CA LEU A 265 -5.11 -0.59 -8.09
C LEU A 265 -5.14 0.62 -7.15
N THR A 266 -5.09 1.81 -7.71
CA THR A 266 -5.30 3.03 -6.92
C THR A 266 -6.78 3.34 -6.81
N MET A 267 -7.23 3.67 -5.60
CA MET A 267 -8.61 4.03 -5.32
C MET A 267 -8.66 5.39 -4.64
N ASP A 268 -9.48 6.29 -5.18
CA ASP A 268 -9.80 7.54 -4.49
C ASP A 268 -10.71 7.24 -3.30
N SER A 269 -10.62 8.04 -2.24
CA SER A 269 -11.35 7.81 -0.99
C SER A 269 -12.87 7.80 -1.17
N THR A 270 -13.39 8.51 -2.17
CA THR A 270 -14.82 8.61 -2.50
C THR A 270 -15.32 7.44 -3.36
N MET A 271 -14.55 6.35 -3.46
CA MET A 271 -14.99 5.11 -4.09
C MET A 271 -15.58 4.15 -3.07
N LEU A 272 -16.56 3.35 -3.48
CA LEU A 272 -17.18 2.33 -2.63
C LEU A 272 -17.50 1.09 -3.45
N PHE A 273 -17.14 -0.09 -2.94
CA PHE A 273 -17.55 -1.35 -3.52
C PHE A 273 -19.01 -1.63 -3.22
N THR A 274 -19.77 -2.08 -4.23
CA THR A 274 -21.16 -2.51 -4.08
C THR A 274 -21.36 -3.99 -4.44
N LYS A 275 -20.33 -4.63 -4.99
CA LYS A 275 -20.34 -6.02 -5.48
C LYS A 275 -19.00 -6.69 -5.22
N LYS A 276 -18.98 -8.03 -5.26
CA LYS A 276 -17.75 -8.81 -5.09
C LYS A 276 -16.69 -8.34 -6.09
N PHE A 277 -15.51 -8.00 -5.58
CA PHE A 277 -14.36 -7.62 -6.38
C PHE A 277 -13.43 -8.81 -6.60
N ASP A 278 -13.01 -8.99 -7.85
CA ASP A 278 -12.02 -9.98 -8.22
C ASP A 278 -10.98 -9.32 -9.14
N TYR A 279 -9.80 -9.03 -8.61
CA TYR A 279 -8.75 -8.36 -9.37
C TYR A 279 -8.27 -9.20 -10.58
N SER A 280 -8.48 -10.53 -10.58
CA SER A 280 -8.07 -11.37 -11.71
C SER A 280 -8.87 -11.05 -12.97
N SER A 281 -10.08 -10.50 -12.82
CA SER A 281 -10.86 -9.96 -13.93
C SER A 281 -10.25 -8.71 -14.58
N LEU A 282 -9.25 -8.09 -13.92
CA LEU A 282 -8.48 -6.95 -14.45
C LEU A 282 -7.20 -7.39 -15.16
N LEU A 283 -6.99 -8.70 -15.30
CA LEU A 283 -5.83 -9.28 -15.96
C LEU A 283 -6.28 -10.16 -17.13
N HIS A 284 -5.52 -10.12 -18.22
CA HIS A 284 -5.67 -11.02 -19.36
C HIS A 284 -4.33 -11.55 -19.81
N ASP A 285 -4.11 -12.85 -19.66
CA ASP A 285 -2.83 -13.51 -19.99
C ASP A 285 -1.62 -12.78 -19.37
N GLY A 286 -1.79 -12.29 -18.13
CA GLY A 286 -0.77 -11.53 -17.40
C GLY A 286 -0.58 -10.07 -17.85
N SER A 287 -1.38 -9.59 -18.80
CA SER A 287 -1.45 -8.17 -19.20
C SER A 287 -2.53 -7.43 -18.41
N ILE A 288 -2.31 -6.14 -18.18
CA ILE A 288 -3.27 -5.29 -17.46
C ILE A 288 -4.41 -4.90 -18.40
N TYR A 289 -5.64 -5.16 -17.96
CA TYR A 289 -6.79 -4.41 -18.43
C TYR A 289 -6.80 -3.07 -17.71
N THR A 290 -6.59 -1.99 -18.44
CA THR A 290 -6.81 -0.66 -17.88
C THR A 290 -8.14 -0.11 -18.38
N ALA A 291 -8.78 0.69 -17.52
CA ALA A 291 -9.96 1.46 -17.88
C ALA A 291 -9.56 2.59 -18.82
N ALA A 292 -9.45 2.30 -20.11
CA ALA A 292 -9.17 3.31 -21.12
C ALA A 292 -9.88 2.94 -22.42
N ALA A 293 -10.76 3.82 -22.90
CA ALA A 293 -11.45 3.63 -24.17
C ALA A 293 -10.52 4.06 -25.33
N PRO A 294 -10.28 3.21 -26.34
CA PRO A 294 -9.57 3.60 -27.55
C PRO A 294 -10.34 4.70 -28.28
N THR A 295 -9.63 5.74 -28.73
CA THR A 295 -10.24 6.86 -29.45
C THR A 295 -9.25 7.43 -30.46
N SER A 296 -9.78 8.14 -31.48
CA SER A 296 -8.93 8.98 -32.30
C SER A 296 -8.40 10.16 -31.46
N LYS A 297 -7.17 10.59 -31.73
CA LYS A 297 -6.60 11.77 -31.06
C LYS A 297 -7.38 13.04 -31.37
N ASN A 298 -7.83 13.19 -32.63
CA ASN A 298 -8.59 14.36 -33.04
C ASN A 298 -9.87 14.47 -32.20
N ASP A 299 -10.68 13.40 -32.15
CA ASP A 299 -11.92 13.39 -31.36
C ASP A 299 -11.66 13.60 -29.87
N PHE A 300 -10.61 12.96 -29.33
CA PHE A 300 -10.23 13.09 -27.93
C PHE A 300 -9.87 14.53 -27.57
N PHE A 301 -8.97 15.16 -28.34
CA PHE A 301 -8.53 16.52 -28.09
C PHE A 301 -9.61 17.56 -28.43
N ASP A 302 -10.41 17.35 -29.47
CA ASP A 302 -11.55 18.21 -29.79
C ASP A 302 -12.56 18.23 -28.64
N ARG A 303 -12.87 17.07 -28.07
CA ARG A 303 -13.74 16.98 -26.90
C ARG A 303 -13.20 17.78 -25.72
N LEU A 304 -11.91 17.62 -25.38
CA LEU A 304 -11.28 18.34 -24.25
C LEU A 304 -11.17 19.85 -24.49
N ARG A 305 -10.94 20.29 -25.73
CA ARG A 305 -11.02 21.71 -26.09
C ARG A 305 -12.43 22.25 -25.88
N ASN A 306 -13.43 21.48 -26.28
CA ASN A 306 -14.83 21.90 -26.24
C ASN A 306 -15.43 21.89 -24.83
N THR A 307 -14.94 21.05 -23.91
CA THR A 307 -15.37 21.09 -22.49
C THR A 307 -14.79 22.29 -21.74
N ASN A 308 -13.73 22.90 -22.27
CA ASN A 308 -12.99 23.99 -21.63
C ASN A 308 -12.60 23.67 -20.18
N GLU A 309 -12.21 22.43 -19.93
CA GLU A 309 -11.77 21.97 -18.63
C GLU A 309 -10.34 22.47 -18.35
N ASP A 310 -10.14 23.02 -17.16
CA ASP A 310 -8.83 23.50 -16.71
C ASP A 310 -7.89 22.32 -16.46
N GLY A 311 -6.70 22.41 -17.03
CA GLY A 311 -5.60 21.49 -16.80
C GLY A 311 -4.35 22.21 -16.31
N TRP A 312 -3.36 21.43 -15.90
CA TRP A 312 -2.07 21.94 -15.43
C TRP A 312 -0.95 21.56 -16.40
N LEU A 313 -0.14 22.55 -16.77
CA LEU A 313 1.04 22.35 -17.62
C LEU A 313 2.15 23.33 -17.23
N ASP A 314 3.31 22.80 -16.84
CA ASP A 314 4.54 23.56 -16.57
C ASP A 314 4.31 24.78 -15.64
N GLY A 315 3.57 24.56 -14.56
CA GLY A 315 3.29 25.61 -13.57
C GLY A 315 2.14 26.55 -13.91
N LYS A 316 1.36 26.27 -14.97
CA LYS A 316 0.27 27.13 -15.45
C LYS A 316 -1.03 26.36 -15.61
N ILE A 317 -2.13 27.06 -15.39
CA ILE A 317 -3.46 26.59 -15.78
C ILE A 317 -3.63 26.83 -17.29
N VAL A 318 -3.98 25.76 -18.00
CA VAL A 318 -4.19 25.72 -19.44
C VAL A 318 -5.48 24.94 -19.74
N ASN A 319 -5.91 24.86 -20.99
CA ASN A 319 -6.93 23.86 -21.34
C ASN A 319 -6.32 22.45 -21.18
N ILE A 320 -7.05 21.52 -20.56
CA ILE A 320 -6.55 20.16 -20.29
C ILE A 320 -6.04 19.43 -21.54
N SER A 321 -6.58 19.73 -22.73
CA SER A 321 -6.07 19.16 -23.99
C SER A 321 -4.58 19.47 -24.23
N GLU A 322 -4.08 20.62 -23.77
CA GLU A 322 -2.68 21.01 -23.92
C GLU A 322 -1.77 20.12 -23.07
N SER A 323 -2.16 19.85 -21.82
CA SER A 323 -1.45 18.92 -20.93
C SER A 323 -1.37 17.52 -21.52
N PHE A 324 -2.49 16.98 -22.03
CA PHE A 324 -2.51 15.65 -22.63
C PHE A 324 -1.74 15.58 -23.96
N ASN A 325 -1.76 16.65 -24.75
CA ASN A 325 -0.95 16.74 -25.96
C ASN A 325 0.55 16.78 -25.62
N ARG A 326 0.93 17.48 -24.55
CA ARG A 326 2.31 17.47 -24.04
C ARG A 326 2.72 16.06 -23.63
N ILE A 327 1.86 15.33 -22.91
CA ILE A 327 2.11 13.93 -22.51
C ILE A 327 2.35 13.05 -23.73
N CYS A 328 1.47 13.09 -24.73
CA CYS A 328 1.64 12.34 -25.98
C CYS A 328 2.96 12.66 -26.69
N THR A 329 3.36 13.93 -26.68
CA THR A 329 4.61 14.40 -27.30
C THR A 329 5.84 13.84 -26.58
N VAL A 330 5.85 13.91 -25.25
CA VAL A 330 6.96 13.38 -24.43
C VAL A 330 7.07 11.85 -24.58
N MET A 331 5.94 11.17 -24.73
CA MET A 331 5.87 9.71 -24.91
C MET A 331 6.06 9.26 -26.36
N GLU A 332 6.37 10.18 -27.29
CA GLU A 332 6.59 9.90 -28.72
C GLU A 332 5.47 9.09 -29.37
N ASN A 333 4.22 9.28 -28.94
CA ASN A 333 3.11 8.62 -29.59
C ASN A 333 2.84 9.28 -30.95
N HIS A 334 3.34 8.67 -32.01
CA HIS A 334 3.13 9.11 -33.39
C HIS A 334 1.89 8.51 -34.07
N THR A 335 1.07 7.74 -33.34
CA THR A 335 -0.16 7.14 -33.89
C THR A 335 -1.30 8.15 -33.95
N GLU A 336 -2.30 7.89 -34.79
CA GLU A 336 -3.53 8.69 -34.87
C GLU A 336 -4.51 8.42 -33.72
N SER A 337 -4.22 7.40 -32.90
CA SER A 337 -5.05 6.97 -31.78
C SER A 337 -4.38 7.20 -30.41
N THR A 338 -5.21 7.36 -29.40
CA THR A 338 -4.81 7.38 -27.98
C THR A 338 -5.91 6.70 -27.17
N ASN A 339 -5.75 6.63 -25.85
CA ASN A 339 -6.81 6.17 -24.97
C ASN A 339 -7.20 7.28 -24.00
N ALA A 340 -8.47 7.30 -23.60
CA ALA A 340 -8.97 8.27 -22.64
C ALA A 340 -8.64 7.83 -21.20
N TYR A 341 -7.45 8.18 -20.70
CA TYR A 341 -6.97 7.81 -19.34
C TYR A 341 -7.56 8.67 -18.20
N ILE A 342 -8.60 9.48 -18.46
CA ILE A 342 -9.00 10.60 -17.59
C ILE A 342 -9.89 10.19 -16.41
N SER A 343 -10.25 8.92 -16.30
CA SER A 343 -11.29 8.46 -15.37
C SER A 343 -10.72 7.50 -14.33
N CYS A 344 -9.97 8.11 -13.42
CA CYS A 344 -9.91 7.86 -11.96
C CYS A 344 -9.72 6.45 -11.37
N THR A 345 -9.62 5.38 -12.14
CA THR A 345 -9.19 4.07 -11.61
C THR A 345 -8.04 3.53 -12.46
N GLY A 346 -6.81 3.78 -12.01
CA GLY A 346 -5.62 3.24 -12.67
C GLY A 346 -5.12 2.00 -11.98
N MET A 347 -5.03 0.93 -12.76
CA MET A 347 -4.21 -0.21 -12.43
C MET A 347 -2.79 0.06 -12.92
N PHE A 348 -1.82 -0.17 -12.05
CA PHE A 348 -0.40 -0.05 -12.35
C PHE A 348 0.27 -1.41 -12.25
N ASN A 349 1.26 -1.63 -13.11
CA ASN A 349 2.28 -2.65 -12.96
C ASN A 349 3.57 -1.99 -12.49
N SER A 350 4.17 -2.52 -11.43
CA SER A 350 5.34 -1.91 -10.81
C SER A 350 6.59 -1.94 -11.69
N ASP A 351 6.78 -2.97 -12.52
CA ASP A 351 7.88 -3.03 -13.48
C ASP A 351 7.69 -1.96 -14.57
N LEU A 352 6.49 -1.86 -15.16
CA LEU A 352 6.21 -0.85 -16.18
C LEU A 352 6.34 0.58 -15.62
N SER A 353 5.96 0.81 -14.36
CA SER A 353 6.18 2.11 -13.71
C SER A 353 7.67 2.41 -13.51
N ALA A 354 8.49 1.41 -13.15
CA ALA A 354 9.94 1.60 -13.06
C ALA A 354 10.57 1.88 -14.44
N GLU A 355 10.07 1.24 -15.50
CA GLU A 355 10.47 1.52 -16.88
C GLU A 355 10.06 2.94 -17.31
N LEU A 356 8.88 3.43 -16.90
CA LEU A 356 8.44 4.82 -17.09
C LEU A 356 9.40 5.82 -16.42
N ASP A 357 9.81 5.57 -15.17
CA ASP A 357 10.76 6.42 -14.44
C ASP A 357 12.10 6.50 -15.19
N ALA A 358 12.62 5.35 -15.62
CA ALA A 358 13.85 5.27 -16.41
C ALA A 358 13.72 5.94 -17.78
N PHE A 359 12.58 5.79 -18.45
CA PHE A 359 12.28 6.45 -19.71
C PHE A 359 12.30 7.97 -19.54
N ALA A 360 11.64 8.51 -18.52
CA ALA A 360 11.66 9.93 -18.21
C ALA A 360 13.10 10.45 -18.03
N HIS A 361 13.92 9.75 -17.26
CA HIS A 361 15.35 10.09 -17.08
C HIS A 361 16.12 10.11 -18.40
N SER A 362 15.90 9.12 -19.28
CA SER A 362 16.54 9.07 -20.61
C SER A 362 16.14 10.22 -21.53
N ARG A 363 15.03 10.90 -21.23
CA ARG A 363 14.54 12.09 -21.94
C ARG A 363 14.92 13.41 -21.26
N GLY A 364 15.79 13.36 -20.24
CA GLY A 364 16.19 14.55 -19.48
C GLY A 364 15.10 15.08 -18.56
N VAL A 365 14.05 14.30 -18.28
CA VAL A 365 13.03 14.58 -17.26
C VAL A 365 13.46 13.91 -15.95
N ASN A 366 13.28 14.58 -14.80
CA ASN A 366 13.69 14.06 -13.50
C ASN A 366 12.75 12.95 -12.98
N GLY A 367 12.68 11.82 -13.67
CA GLY A 367 11.85 10.67 -13.30
C GLY A 367 10.39 11.05 -13.09
N PHE A 368 9.73 10.41 -12.11
CA PHE A 368 8.37 10.74 -11.71
C PHE A 368 8.20 12.19 -11.26
N VAL A 369 9.17 12.77 -10.55
CA VAL A 369 9.10 14.16 -10.07
C VAL A 369 8.95 15.11 -11.25
N GLY A 370 9.81 14.96 -12.26
CA GLY A 370 9.78 15.78 -13.45
C GLY A 370 8.48 15.61 -14.26
N LEU A 371 7.98 14.37 -14.40
CA LEU A 371 6.71 14.12 -15.10
C LEU A 371 5.54 14.82 -14.41
N ILE A 372 5.42 14.67 -13.09
CA ILE A 372 4.34 15.29 -12.31
C ILE A 372 4.46 16.82 -12.27
N GLN A 373 5.69 17.36 -12.29
CA GLN A 373 5.91 18.80 -12.38
C GLN A 373 5.47 19.38 -13.74
N ILE A 374 5.70 18.64 -14.83
CA ILE A 374 5.21 19.02 -16.17
C ILE A 374 3.69 18.97 -16.19
N ALA A 375 3.10 17.83 -15.82
CA ALA A 375 1.66 17.62 -15.81
C ALA A 375 1.30 16.57 -14.74
N PRO A 376 0.59 16.90 -13.66
CA PRO A 376 0.27 15.99 -12.56
C PRO A 376 -0.93 15.09 -12.89
N TYR A 377 -0.74 14.22 -13.88
CA TYR A 377 -1.70 13.22 -14.34
C TYR A 377 -1.01 11.86 -14.48
N GLU A 378 -0.76 11.20 -13.35
CA GLU A 378 -0.06 9.92 -13.24
C GLU A 378 -0.65 8.83 -14.14
N PHE A 379 -1.99 8.75 -14.24
CA PHE A 379 -2.66 7.77 -15.08
C PHE A 379 -2.43 8.03 -16.56
N ALA A 380 -2.38 9.30 -16.95
CA ALA A 380 -2.13 9.69 -18.33
C ALA A 380 -0.66 9.42 -18.71
N TRP A 381 0.29 9.73 -17.82
CA TRP A 381 1.70 9.40 -18.03
C TRP A 381 1.93 7.90 -18.17
N TYR A 382 1.42 7.13 -17.22
CA TYR A 382 1.56 5.67 -17.23
C TYR A 382 0.85 5.06 -18.42
N GLY A 383 -0.43 5.38 -18.62
CA GLY A 383 -1.22 4.84 -19.71
C GLY A 383 -0.61 5.14 -21.08
N GLU A 384 -0.20 6.38 -21.31
CA GLU A 384 0.42 6.78 -22.58
C GLU A 384 1.77 6.09 -22.79
N PHE A 385 2.58 5.96 -21.74
CA PHE A 385 3.84 5.21 -21.81
C PHE A 385 3.63 3.74 -22.17
N VAL A 386 2.70 3.05 -21.49
CA VAL A 386 2.44 1.64 -21.80
C VAL A 386 1.87 1.52 -23.21
N TYR A 387 0.98 2.42 -23.63
CA TYR A 387 0.43 2.39 -24.99
C TYR A 387 1.50 2.63 -26.07
N SER A 388 2.40 3.60 -25.88
CA SER A 388 3.39 3.96 -26.90
C SER A 388 4.62 3.03 -26.91
N GLN A 389 5.07 2.59 -25.74
CA GLN A 389 6.31 1.80 -25.59
C GLN A 389 6.07 0.30 -25.38
N HIS A 390 4.91 -0.09 -24.83
CA HIS A 390 4.60 -1.47 -24.42
C HIS A 390 3.20 -1.92 -24.85
N ARG A 391 2.78 -1.58 -26.07
CA ARG A 391 1.40 -1.81 -26.56
C ARG A 391 0.88 -3.24 -26.35
N SER A 392 1.75 -4.25 -26.39
CA SER A 392 1.37 -5.66 -26.17
C SER A 392 1.04 -6.01 -24.71
N ARG A 393 1.41 -5.16 -23.75
CA ARG A 393 1.15 -5.32 -22.30
C ARG A 393 -0.14 -4.62 -21.86
N PHE A 394 -0.85 -4.01 -22.79
CA PHE A 394 -1.95 -3.10 -22.53
C PHE A 394 -3.15 -3.48 -23.37
N ILE A 395 -4.24 -3.87 -22.70
CA ILE A 395 -5.50 -4.09 -23.38
C ILE A 395 -6.48 -3.04 -22.86
N PRO A 396 -6.84 -2.05 -23.71
CA PRO A 396 -7.85 -1.07 -23.33
C PRO A 396 -9.16 -1.81 -23.10
N HIS A 397 -9.72 -1.67 -21.91
CA HIS A 397 -10.99 -2.26 -21.54
C HIS A 397 -11.97 -1.14 -21.17
N ASP A 398 -13.11 -1.12 -21.86
CA ASP A 398 -14.26 -0.30 -21.49
C ASP A 398 -15.29 -1.22 -20.83
N PRO A 399 -15.88 -0.85 -19.68
CA PRO A 399 -15.76 0.45 -19.01
C PRO A 399 -15.05 0.44 -17.66
N HIS A 400 -15.02 1.63 -17.06
CA HIS A 400 -14.44 1.98 -15.76
C HIS A 400 -14.64 0.92 -14.68
N LEU A 401 -13.78 0.89 -13.66
CA LEU A 401 -13.98 -0.05 -12.56
C LEU A 401 -15.19 0.33 -11.67
N MET A 402 -15.58 1.60 -11.72
CA MET A 402 -16.62 2.21 -10.88
C MET A 402 -17.63 2.97 -11.71
N THR A 403 -18.88 2.97 -11.25
CA THR A 403 -19.94 3.83 -11.79
C THR A 403 -19.74 5.24 -11.28
N LEU A 404 -19.54 6.20 -12.20
CA LEU A 404 -19.29 7.59 -11.85
C LEU A 404 -20.59 8.33 -11.48
N ALA A 405 -20.57 8.98 -10.32
CA ALA A 405 -21.57 9.95 -9.87
C ALA A 405 -20.89 11.31 -9.66
N GLN A 406 -21.23 12.29 -10.48
CA GLN A 406 -20.55 13.58 -10.60
C GLN A 406 -21.53 14.77 -10.71
N SER A 407 -22.80 14.57 -10.38
CA SER A 407 -23.81 15.63 -10.39
C SER A 407 -24.68 15.62 -9.13
N SER A 408 -25.29 16.76 -8.81
CA SER A 408 -26.22 16.88 -7.68
C SER A 408 -27.46 15.98 -7.84
N GLU A 409 -27.96 15.83 -9.07
CA GLU A 409 -29.07 14.91 -9.37
C GLU A 409 -28.68 13.46 -9.07
N GLN A 410 -27.47 13.04 -9.46
CA GLN A 410 -26.97 11.71 -9.13
C GLN A 410 -26.80 11.52 -7.62
N ALA A 411 -26.38 12.56 -6.89
CA ALA A 411 -26.31 12.52 -5.43
C ALA A 411 -27.70 12.34 -4.78
N GLU A 412 -28.73 13.04 -5.28
CA GLU A 412 -30.12 12.84 -4.81
C GLU A 412 -30.63 11.43 -5.09
N LEU A 413 -30.32 10.88 -6.27
CA LEU A 413 -30.65 9.48 -6.59
C LEU A 413 -29.93 8.50 -5.65
N ILE A 414 -28.68 8.77 -5.29
CA ILE A 414 -27.92 7.96 -4.34
C ILE A 414 -28.58 8.01 -2.95
N ASP A 415 -28.94 9.20 -2.46
CA ASP A 415 -29.59 9.36 -1.14
C ASP A 415 -30.93 8.62 -1.06
N ARG A 416 -31.71 8.62 -2.16
CA ARG A 416 -32.94 7.83 -2.30
C ARG A 416 -32.74 6.35 -2.58
N CYS A 417 -31.49 5.89 -2.75
CA CYS A 417 -31.14 4.53 -3.18
C CYS A 417 -31.76 4.13 -4.54
N GLU A 418 -31.91 5.10 -5.44
CA GLU A 418 -32.44 4.94 -6.80
C GLU A 418 -31.33 4.93 -7.87
N PHE A 419 -30.07 5.13 -7.45
CA PHE A 419 -28.91 5.10 -8.33
C PHE A 419 -28.41 3.66 -8.55
N ASN A 420 -28.38 3.21 -9.82
CA ASN A 420 -27.95 1.85 -10.16
C ASN A 420 -26.51 1.85 -10.68
N THR A 421 -25.67 0.94 -10.18
CA THR A 421 -24.37 0.69 -10.80
C THR A 421 -24.50 -0.18 -12.05
N HIS A 422 -23.62 0.00 -13.04
CA HIS A 422 -23.58 -0.91 -14.18
C HIS A 422 -23.17 -2.33 -13.76
N ASN A 423 -23.68 -3.35 -14.46
CA ASN A 423 -23.46 -4.76 -14.10
C ASN A 423 -21.98 -5.18 -14.06
N HIS A 424 -21.14 -4.58 -14.92
CA HIS A 424 -19.71 -4.87 -15.00
C HIS A 424 -18.85 -3.96 -14.10
N HIS A 425 -19.43 -2.96 -13.42
CA HIS A 425 -18.73 -2.14 -12.44
C HIS A 425 -18.76 -2.80 -11.06
N PHE A 426 -17.68 -2.63 -10.30
CA PHE A 426 -17.53 -3.17 -8.95
C PHE A 426 -18.16 -2.27 -7.87
N GLY A 427 -18.51 -1.05 -8.23
CA GLY A 427 -18.96 -0.07 -7.27
C GLY A 427 -19.28 1.31 -7.84
N LEU A 428 -19.14 2.29 -6.96
CA LEU A 428 -19.45 3.70 -7.16
C LEU A 428 -18.18 4.53 -6.99
N MET A 429 -18.09 5.59 -7.77
CA MET A 429 -17.13 6.66 -7.54
C MET A 429 -17.87 7.98 -7.50
N LEU A 430 -17.70 8.72 -6.41
CA LEU A 430 -18.27 10.06 -6.28
C LEU A 430 -17.22 11.12 -6.62
N GLN A 431 -17.58 12.02 -7.53
CA GLN A 431 -16.85 13.25 -7.82
C GLN A 431 -17.71 14.46 -7.45
N LEU A 432 -17.08 15.63 -7.36
CA LEU A 432 -17.80 16.87 -7.06
C LEU A 432 -18.85 17.16 -8.14
N PRO A 433 -20.04 17.68 -7.74
CA PRO A 433 -20.44 17.99 -6.38
C PRO A 433 -21.01 16.80 -5.59
N ALA A 434 -21.23 15.63 -6.20
CA ALA A 434 -21.88 14.49 -5.53
C ALA A 434 -21.14 14.03 -4.27
N ALA A 435 -19.81 14.06 -4.29
CA ALA A 435 -18.97 13.74 -3.13
C ALA A 435 -19.19 14.65 -1.91
N ASP A 436 -19.59 15.92 -2.13
CA ASP A 436 -19.89 16.88 -1.04
C ASP A 436 -21.33 16.75 -0.52
N LEU A 437 -22.22 16.19 -1.34
CA LEU A 437 -23.65 16.10 -1.04
C LEU A 437 -24.04 14.77 -0.38
N CYS A 438 -23.25 13.72 -0.59
CA CYS A 438 -23.50 12.41 0.00
C CYS A 438 -22.81 12.26 1.36
N ASP A 439 -23.48 11.58 2.30
CA ASP A 439 -22.89 11.19 3.58
C ASP A 439 -22.27 9.79 3.47
N PRO A 440 -20.96 9.61 3.74
CA PRO A 440 -20.28 8.34 3.58
C PRO A 440 -20.82 7.22 4.48
N GLU A 441 -21.26 7.54 5.71
CA GLU A 441 -21.79 6.54 6.65
C GLU A 441 -23.16 6.02 6.18
N ARG A 442 -24.08 6.93 5.82
CA ARG A 442 -25.40 6.57 5.25
C ARG A 442 -25.25 5.76 3.98
N LEU A 443 -24.33 6.16 3.10
CA LEU A 443 -24.08 5.48 1.85
C LEU A 443 -23.54 4.06 2.06
N TYR A 444 -22.54 3.90 2.92
CA TYR A 444 -22.06 2.57 3.31
C TYR A 444 -23.17 1.70 3.89
N ASN A 445 -24.01 2.24 4.78
CA ASN A 445 -25.11 1.50 5.38
C ASN A 445 -26.14 1.05 4.33
N ALA A 446 -26.48 1.90 3.36
CA ALA A 446 -27.34 1.52 2.24
C ALA A 446 -26.77 0.36 1.41
N ILE A 447 -25.46 0.36 1.18
CA ILE A 447 -24.75 -0.73 0.50
C ILE A 447 -24.75 -2.00 1.37
N ALA A 448 -24.46 -1.88 2.66
CA ALA A 448 -24.42 -3.00 3.60
C ALA A 448 -25.78 -3.69 3.74
N GLU A 449 -26.86 -2.90 3.70
CA GLU A 449 -28.25 -3.37 3.72
C GLU A 449 -28.72 -3.88 2.34
N GLY A 450 -27.91 -3.72 1.30
CA GLY A 450 -28.22 -4.14 -0.07
C GLY A 450 -29.30 -3.29 -0.76
N ARG A 451 -29.59 -2.09 -0.22
CA ARG A 451 -30.49 -1.09 -0.82
C ARG A 451 -29.86 -0.38 -2.01
N LEU A 452 -28.53 -0.28 -2.03
CA LEU A 452 -27.75 0.24 -3.14
C LEU A 452 -26.83 -0.87 -3.68
N ARG A 453 -26.84 -1.11 -4.99
CA ARG A 453 -26.15 -2.23 -5.63
C ARG A 453 -25.34 -1.83 -6.85
#